data_AF-A0A960HR46-F1
#
_entry.id   AF-A0A960HR46-F1
#
_cell.length_a   1.000
_cell.length_b   1.000
_cell.length_c   1.000
_cell.angle_alpha   90.00
_cell.angle_beta   90.00
_cell.angle_gamma   90.00
#
_symmetry.space_group_name_H-M   'P 1'
#
loop_
_entity.id
_entity.type
_entity.pdbx_description
1 polymer ?
#
loop_
_entity_poly.entity_id
_entity_poly.type
_entity_poly.pdbx_seq_one_letter_code
_entity_poly.pdbx_strand_id
1 'polypeptide(L)'
;MPDIVCPECGHLSSFVAIRRSSDEFCPQCDYPLFWAPTAVPMATPGSTNLATLRRLPGAGGRQRVGSKVCPECGELSPLTETHCIRCGADLDPKPIPVPEPEPIRQVEVPPPPPPPEPEGPPWWVIPTLILLGIANVVLMFVAFDWWF
;
A
#
# COMPACT_ATOMS: atom_id res chain seq x y z
N MET A 1 50.14 -9.07 32.29
CA MET A 1 48.68 -9.18 32.11
C MET A 1 48.05 -9.19 33.49
N PRO A 2 46.94 -8.48 33.73
CA PRO A 2 46.31 -8.54 35.04
C PRO A 2 45.60 -9.89 35.24
N ASP A 3 45.72 -10.43 36.44
CA ASP A 3 45.19 -11.74 36.80
C ASP A 3 43.84 -11.61 37.50
N ILE A 4 42.97 -12.58 37.28
CA ILE A 4 41.66 -12.71 37.90
C ILE A 4 41.62 -14.01 38.67
N VAL A 5 41.21 -13.91 39.94
CA VAL A 5 40.96 -15.05 40.82
C VAL A 5 39.50 -15.44 40.68
N CYS A 6 39.23 -16.70 40.35
CA CYS A 6 37.88 -17.24 40.39
C CYS A 6 37.36 -17.24 41.84
N PRO A 7 36.19 -16.63 42.13
CA PRO A 7 35.65 -16.59 43.48
C PRO A 7 35.12 -17.95 43.96
N GLU A 8 34.85 -18.88 43.05
CA GLU A 8 34.29 -20.19 43.39
C GLU A 8 35.39 -21.24 43.66
N CYS A 9 36.39 -21.35 42.79
CA CYS A 9 37.42 -22.39 42.89
C CYS A 9 38.85 -21.85 43.16
N GLY A 10 39.04 -20.52 43.19
CA GLY A 10 40.36 -19.90 43.41
C GLY A 10 41.33 -19.98 42.23
N HIS A 11 40.93 -20.54 41.09
CA HIS A 11 41.78 -20.63 39.90
C HIS A 11 42.19 -19.25 39.37
N LEU A 12 43.46 -19.14 38.93
CA LEU A 12 44.05 -17.91 38.38
C LEU A 12 44.02 -17.94 36.86
N SER A 13 43.43 -16.91 36.27
CA SER A 13 43.35 -16.73 34.81
C SER A 13 43.82 -15.33 34.44
N SER A 14 44.64 -15.20 33.40
CA SER A 14 45.19 -13.92 32.95
C SER A 14 44.51 -13.44 31.66
N PHE A 15 44.01 -12.21 31.66
CA PHE A 15 43.33 -11.61 30.51
C PHE A 15 43.84 -10.19 30.26
N VAL A 16 43.88 -9.76 29.00
CA VAL A 16 44.25 -8.38 28.65
C VAL A 16 43.12 -7.40 28.97
N ALA A 17 41.88 -7.82 28.71
CA ALA A 17 40.64 -7.12 29.06
C ALA A 17 39.50 -8.15 29.11
N ILE A 18 38.54 -7.95 30.01
CA ILE A 18 37.37 -8.84 30.13
C ILE A 18 36.22 -8.38 29.23
N ARG A 19 35.64 -9.30 28.46
CA ARG A 19 34.41 -9.18 27.68
C ARG A 19 33.35 -10.13 28.24
N ARG A 20 32.08 -9.80 27.98
CA ARG A 20 30.98 -10.76 28.20
C ARG A 20 30.93 -11.77 27.04
N SER A 21 31.94 -12.64 26.98
CA SER A 21 32.09 -13.68 25.96
C SER A 21 32.06 -15.08 26.59
N SER A 22 31.75 -16.10 25.78
CA SER A 22 31.78 -17.50 26.19
C SER A 22 33.18 -18.02 26.51
N ASP A 23 34.22 -17.32 26.04
CA ASP A 23 35.61 -17.74 26.18
C ASP A 23 36.22 -17.34 27.53
N GLU A 24 35.47 -16.57 28.34
CA GLU A 24 35.93 -15.98 29.60
C GLU A 24 35.24 -16.60 30.82
N PHE A 25 35.10 -17.92 30.74
CA PHE A 25 34.64 -18.79 31.82
C PHE A 25 35.85 -19.41 32.53
N CYS A 26 35.70 -19.74 33.80
CA CYS A 26 36.73 -20.43 34.54
C CYS A 26 36.89 -21.86 33.99
N PRO A 27 38.08 -22.28 33.55
CA PRO A 27 38.27 -23.60 32.94
C PRO A 27 38.07 -24.77 33.94
N GLN A 28 38.02 -24.48 35.24
CA GLN A 28 37.93 -25.49 36.29
C GLN A 28 36.51 -25.73 36.82
N CYS A 29 35.69 -24.68 36.91
CA CYS A 29 34.35 -24.74 37.51
C CYS A 29 33.25 -24.11 36.63
N ASP A 30 33.62 -23.61 35.46
CA ASP A 30 32.71 -22.93 34.53
C ASP A 30 32.05 -21.67 35.13
N TYR A 31 32.70 -21.07 36.14
CA TYR A 31 32.26 -19.79 36.69
C TYR A 31 32.50 -18.66 35.69
N PRO A 32 31.50 -17.80 35.39
CA PRO A 32 31.66 -16.65 34.50
C PRO A 32 32.55 -15.56 35.12
N LEU A 33 33.82 -15.48 34.69
CA LEU A 33 34.84 -14.61 35.31
C LEU A 33 34.56 -13.12 35.10
N PHE A 34 33.76 -12.75 34.11
CA PHE A 34 33.28 -11.38 33.90
C PHE A 34 32.30 -10.87 34.97
N TRP A 35 31.88 -11.72 35.91
CA TRP A 35 31.18 -11.31 37.15
C TRP A 35 32.07 -11.34 38.39
N ALA A 36 33.32 -11.80 38.30
CA ALA A 36 34.24 -11.74 39.42
C ALA A 36 34.57 -10.27 39.77
N PRO A 37 34.81 -9.94 41.04
CA PRO A 37 35.33 -8.63 41.42
C PRO A 37 36.78 -8.52 40.94
N THR A 38 37.06 -7.66 39.97
CA THR A 38 38.40 -7.53 39.36
C THR A 38 38.77 -6.09 39.03
N ALA A 39 40.07 -5.80 39.00
CA ALA A 39 40.62 -4.53 38.53
C ALA A 39 40.91 -4.52 37.01
N VAL A 40 40.58 -5.60 36.30
CA VAL A 40 40.80 -5.72 34.86
C VAL A 40 39.80 -4.82 34.11
N PRO A 41 40.26 -3.99 33.16
CA PRO A 41 39.36 -3.13 32.40
C PRO A 41 38.35 -3.97 31.61
N MET A 42 37.07 -3.58 31.67
CA MET A 42 36.05 -4.12 30.77
C MET A 42 36.30 -3.61 29.35
N ALA A 43 36.35 -4.52 28.39
CA ALA A 43 36.49 -4.17 26.99
C ALA A 43 35.19 -3.53 26.47
N THR A 44 35.33 -2.39 25.80
CA THR A 44 34.22 -1.64 25.21
C THR A 44 33.53 -2.48 24.12
N PRO A 45 32.18 -2.55 24.09
CA PRO A 45 31.46 -3.29 23.07
C PRO A 45 31.67 -2.62 21.71
N GLY A 46 32.51 -3.18 20.84
CA GLY A 46 32.90 -2.48 19.61
C GLY A 46 33.20 -3.29 18.36
N SER A 47 33.52 -4.60 18.44
CA SER A 47 33.91 -5.34 17.22
C SER A 47 33.35 -6.77 17.10
N THR A 48 33.05 -7.45 18.20
CA THR A 48 32.60 -8.86 18.18
C THR A 48 31.09 -9.06 18.41
N ASN A 49 30.33 -8.00 18.68
CA ASN A 49 28.87 -8.04 18.89
C ASN A 49 28.01 -8.24 17.63
N LEU A 50 28.60 -8.67 16.50
CA LEU A 50 27.85 -8.98 15.27
C LEU A 50 26.79 -10.07 15.50
N ALA A 51 27.07 -11.04 16.37
CA ALA A 51 26.11 -12.07 16.76
C ALA A 51 24.94 -11.50 17.58
N THR A 52 25.21 -10.52 18.46
CA THR A 52 24.21 -9.86 19.30
C THR A 52 23.32 -8.92 18.49
N LEU A 53 23.89 -8.28 17.46
CA LEU A 53 23.13 -7.45 16.52
C LEU A 53 22.03 -8.27 15.84
N ARG A 54 22.25 -9.55 15.51
CA ARG A 54 21.26 -10.42 14.84
C ARG A 54 19.91 -10.56 15.57
N ARG A 55 19.79 -10.10 16.83
CA ARG A 55 18.55 -10.10 17.62
C ARG A 55 17.85 -8.74 17.74
N LEU A 56 18.47 -7.65 17.27
CA LEU A 56 17.81 -6.34 17.25
C LEU A 56 16.85 -6.25 16.05
N PRO A 57 15.64 -5.70 16.22
CA PRO A 57 14.72 -5.49 15.09
C PRO A 57 15.33 -4.51 14.08
N GLY A 58 15.31 -4.86 12.78
CA GLY A 58 15.81 -4.02 11.68
C GLY A 58 16.74 -4.76 10.70
N ALA A 59 17.23 -4.02 9.70
CA ALA A 59 18.08 -4.54 8.61
C ALA A 59 19.41 -5.14 9.10
N GLY A 60 19.36 -6.43 9.44
CA GLY A 60 20.48 -7.18 10.00
C GLY A 60 20.88 -6.73 11.40
N GLY A 61 19.89 -6.37 12.25
CA GLY A 61 20.19 -6.00 13.62
C GLY A 61 20.49 -4.54 13.89
N ARG A 62 20.24 -3.69 12.89
CA ARG A 62 20.53 -2.26 12.95
C ARG A 62 19.35 -1.51 12.36
N GLN A 63 18.91 -0.45 13.02
CA GLN A 63 18.10 0.56 12.35
C GLN A 63 19.01 1.30 11.38
N ARG A 64 18.80 1.08 10.08
CA ARG A 64 19.49 1.82 9.01
C ARG A 64 18.49 2.74 8.33
N VAL A 65 18.97 3.91 7.89
CA VAL A 65 18.19 4.80 7.03
C VAL A 65 18.11 4.15 5.66
N GLY A 66 16.91 3.78 5.24
CA GLY A 66 16.67 3.04 4.00
C GLY A 66 16.71 1.52 4.19
N SER A 67 15.54 0.90 4.11
CA SER A 67 15.35 -0.56 4.17
C SER A 67 14.11 -0.95 3.37
N LYS A 68 14.15 -2.13 2.75
CA LYS A 68 12.98 -2.75 2.11
C LYS A 68 12.26 -3.63 3.13
N VAL A 69 10.93 -3.63 3.13
CA VAL A 69 10.14 -4.56 3.92
C VAL A 69 9.95 -5.83 3.10
N CYS A 70 10.29 -6.99 3.65
CA CYS A 70 10.03 -8.26 2.99
C CYS A 70 8.52 -8.50 2.86
N PRO A 71 8.00 -8.81 1.65
CA PRO A 71 6.56 -9.01 1.43
C PRO A 71 6.02 -10.27 2.12
N GLU A 72 6.87 -11.27 2.37
CA GLU A 72 6.47 -12.56 2.98
C GLU A 72 6.49 -12.52 4.51
N CYS A 73 7.59 -12.05 5.12
CA CYS A 73 7.80 -12.15 6.57
C CYS A 73 7.85 -10.81 7.32
N GLY A 74 7.79 -9.67 6.60
CA GLY A 74 7.83 -8.33 7.20
C GLY A 74 9.19 -7.89 7.75
N GLU A 75 10.24 -8.71 7.64
CA GLU A 75 11.59 -8.34 8.06
C GLU A 75 12.14 -7.19 7.22
N LEU A 76 12.86 -6.27 7.86
CA LEU A 76 13.54 -5.18 7.17
C LEU A 76 14.85 -5.71 6.59
N SER A 77 15.06 -5.53 5.28
CA SER A 77 16.28 -5.90 4.58
C SER A 77 17.03 -4.66 4.08
N PRO A 78 18.37 -4.72 3.95
CA PRO A 78 19.15 -3.65 3.32
C PRO A 78 18.69 -3.40 1.87
N LEU A 79 18.77 -2.15 1.39
CA LEU A 79 18.41 -1.80 0.00
C LEU A 79 19.27 -2.51 -1.05
N THR A 80 20.50 -2.91 -0.69
CA THR A 80 21.45 -3.61 -1.57
C THR A 80 21.13 -5.09 -1.75
N GLU A 81 20.28 -5.66 -0.89
CA GLU A 81 19.95 -7.07 -0.92
C GLU A 81 18.79 -7.33 -1.89
N THR A 82 18.85 -8.45 -2.61
CA THR A 82 17.76 -8.92 -3.48
C THR A 82 16.85 -9.93 -2.78
N HIS A 83 17.38 -10.66 -1.78
CA HIS A 83 16.64 -11.69 -1.05
C HIS A 83 16.54 -11.34 0.44
N CYS A 84 15.48 -11.78 1.10
CA CYS A 84 15.29 -11.55 2.52
C CYS A 84 16.33 -12.32 3.35
N ILE A 85 17.05 -11.62 4.23
CA ILE A 85 18.06 -12.22 5.12
C ILE A 85 17.49 -13.26 6.11
N ARG A 86 16.17 -13.23 6.34
CA ARG A 86 15.49 -14.10 7.31
C ARG A 86 14.79 -15.28 6.66
N CYS A 87 13.97 -15.05 5.64
CA CYS A 87 13.18 -16.12 5.00
C CYS A 87 13.66 -16.50 3.59
N GLY A 88 14.59 -15.74 2.99
CA GLY A 88 15.09 -15.99 1.64
C GLY A 88 14.16 -15.55 0.50
N ALA A 89 12.99 -14.98 0.78
CA ALA A 89 12.07 -14.50 -0.25
C ALA A 89 12.67 -13.35 -1.08
N ASP A 90 12.30 -13.27 -2.36
CA ASP A 90 12.67 -12.14 -3.23
C ASP A 90 12.04 -10.84 -2.69
N LEU A 91 12.85 -9.78 -2.59
CA LEU A 91 12.42 -8.48 -2.09
C LEU A 91 11.77 -7.62 -3.18
N ASP A 92 12.06 -7.88 -4.45
CA ASP A 92 11.50 -7.16 -5.60
C ASP A 92 10.87 -8.15 -6.61
N PRO A 93 9.80 -8.87 -6.21
CA PRO A 93 9.15 -9.81 -7.11
C PRO A 93 8.63 -9.07 -8.34
N LYS A 94 8.94 -9.61 -9.53
CA LYS A 94 8.47 -9.03 -10.79
C LYS A 94 6.95 -8.98 -10.79
N PRO A 95 6.32 -7.83 -11.10
CA PRO A 95 4.88 -7.74 -11.22
C PRO A 95 4.38 -8.80 -12.20
N ILE A 96 3.40 -9.60 -11.77
CA ILE A 96 2.73 -10.55 -12.65
C ILE A 96 2.01 -9.72 -13.71
N PRO A 97 2.20 -10.00 -15.01
CA PRO A 97 1.46 -9.31 -16.05
C PRO A 97 -0.03 -9.55 -15.81
N VAL A 98 -0.77 -8.48 -15.53
CA VAL A 98 -2.23 -8.53 -15.43
C VAL A 98 -2.75 -8.93 -16.82
N PRO A 99 -3.63 -9.95 -16.92
CA PRO A 99 -4.22 -10.29 -18.20
C PRO A 99 -4.97 -9.09 -18.75
N GLU A 100 -4.71 -8.76 -20.01
CA GLU A 100 -5.40 -7.70 -20.74
C GLU A 100 -6.91 -7.95 -20.67
N PRO A 101 -7.72 -6.96 -20.24
CA PRO A 101 -9.16 -7.15 -20.13
C PRO A 101 -9.74 -7.57 -21.48
N GLU A 102 -10.47 -8.68 -21.48
CA GLU A 102 -11.20 -9.13 -22.67
C GLU A 102 -12.13 -8.02 -23.17
N PRO A 103 -12.25 -7.83 -24.49
CA PRO A 103 -13.08 -6.77 -25.05
C PRO A 103 -14.52 -6.95 -24.58
N ILE A 104 -15.04 -5.92 -23.90
CA ILE A 104 -16.41 -5.86 -23.44
C ILE A 104 -17.31 -5.99 -24.66
N ARG A 105 -18.05 -7.10 -24.74
CA ARG A 105 -19.04 -7.32 -25.79
C ARG A 105 -20.13 -6.26 -25.64
N GLN A 106 -20.16 -5.29 -26.54
CA GLN A 106 -21.20 -4.27 -26.56
C GLN A 106 -22.55 -4.96 -26.80
N VAL A 107 -23.45 -4.87 -25.83
CA VAL A 107 -24.85 -5.24 -26.01
C VAL A 107 -25.49 -4.08 -26.76
N GLU A 108 -25.91 -4.31 -28.00
CA GLU A 108 -26.72 -3.35 -28.75
C GLU A 108 -28.06 -3.17 -28.01
N VAL A 109 -28.23 -2.02 -27.35
CA VAL A 109 -29.51 -1.62 -26.79
C VAL A 109 -30.42 -1.23 -27.96
N PRO A 110 -31.64 -1.79 -28.08
CA PRO A 110 -32.54 -1.40 -29.15
C PRO A 110 -32.83 0.12 -29.07
N PRO A 111 -32.98 0.81 -30.21
CA PRO A 111 -33.25 2.23 -30.23
C PRO A 111 -34.55 2.53 -29.46
N PRO A 112 -34.61 3.67 -28.74
CA PRO A 112 -35.82 4.08 -28.04
C PRO A 112 -36.99 4.24 -29.03
N PRO A 113 -38.25 4.00 -28.59
CA PRO A 113 -39.42 4.20 -29.45
C PRO A 113 -39.47 5.64 -29.96
N PRO A 114 -39.92 5.85 -31.21
CA PRO A 114 -40.04 7.19 -31.77
C PRO A 114 -40.98 8.05 -30.90
N PRO A 115 -40.73 9.37 -30.80
CA PRO A 115 -41.64 10.29 -30.13
C PRO A 115 -43.07 10.18 -30.69
N PRO A 116 -44.12 10.41 -29.88
CA PRO A 116 -45.47 10.49 -30.39
C PRO A 116 -45.55 11.58 -31.46
N GLU A 117 -46.11 11.24 -32.61
CA GLU A 117 -46.33 12.18 -33.71
C GLU A 117 -47.39 13.22 -33.26
N PRO A 118 -47.20 14.52 -33.54
CA PRO A 118 -48.17 15.53 -33.15
C PRO A 118 -49.52 15.23 -33.80
N GLU A 119 -50.56 15.08 -32.98
CA GLU A 119 -51.94 14.97 -33.47
C GLU A 119 -52.30 16.26 -34.22
N GLY A 120 -52.55 16.14 -35.53
CA GLY A 120 -52.98 17.27 -36.35
C GLY A 120 -54.29 17.87 -35.84
N PRO A 121 -54.61 19.12 -36.22
CA PRO A 121 -55.87 19.74 -35.83
C PRO A 121 -57.06 18.87 -36.29
N PRO A 122 -58.14 18.80 -35.50
CA PRO A 122 -59.31 18.02 -35.85
C PRO A 122 -59.83 18.38 -37.24
N TRP A 123 -60.27 17.38 -38.02
CA TRP A 123 -60.75 17.55 -39.39
C TRP A 123 -61.88 18.58 -39.56
N TRP A 124 -62.64 18.85 -38.49
CA TRP A 124 -63.74 19.82 -38.47
C TRP A 124 -63.27 21.28 -38.34
N VAL A 125 -62.03 21.54 -37.92
CA VAL A 125 -61.52 22.91 -37.72
C VAL A 125 -61.49 23.69 -39.03
N ILE A 126 -61.04 23.05 -40.11
CA ILE A 126 -60.94 23.66 -41.44
C ILE A 126 -62.31 24.14 -41.97
N PRO A 127 -63.37 23.29 -42.04
CA PRO A 127 -64.67 23.75 -42.50
C PRO A 127 -65.30 24.81 -41.59
N THR A 128 -65.09 24.77 -40.27
CA THR A 128 -65.57 25.85 -39.38
C THR A 128 -64.91 27.20 -39.69
N LEU A 129 -63.59 27.23 -39.95
CA LEU A 129 -62.90 28.47 -40.30
C LEU A 129 -63.36 29.02 -41.66
N ILE A 130 -63.61 28.14 -42.64
CA ILE A 130 -64.15 28.53 -43.95
C ILE A 130 -65.55 29.14 -43.80
N LEU A 131 -66.45 28.49 -43.05
CA LEU A 131 -67.80 28.99 -42.80
C LEU A 131 -67.79 30.35 -42.09
N LEU A 132 -66.92 30.51 -41.08
CA LEU A 132 -66.76 31.78 -40.37
C LEU A 132 -66.26 32.89 -41.31
N GLY A 133 -65.31 32.57 -42.20
CA GLY A 133 -64.80 33.50 -43.21
C GLY A 133 -65.90 33.95 -44.19
N ILE A 134 -66.69 33.00 -44.72
CA ILE A 134 -67.81 33.30 -45.62
C ILE A 134 -68.85 34.17 -44.91
N ALA A 135 -69.20 33.84 -43.66
CA ALA A 135 -70.15 34.62 -42.87
C ALA A 135 -69.68 36.07 -42.70
N ASN A 136 -68.39 36.29 -42.41
CA ASN A 136 -67.84 37.65 -42.32
C ASN A 136 -67.90 38.40 -43.65
N VAL A 137 -67.58 37.75 -44.78
CA VAL A 137 -67.67 38.38 -46.12
C VAL A 137 -69.11 38.75 -46.46
N VAL A 138 -70.08 37.88 -46.17
CA VAL A 138 -71.51 38.18 -46.36
C VAL A 138 -71.94 39.35 -45.48
N LEU A 139 -71.52 39.38 -44.21
CA LEU A 139 -71.85 40.45 -43.28
C LEU A 139 -71.25 41.79 -43.73
N MET A 140 -70.03 41.77 -44.28
CA MET A 140 -69.41 42.94 -44.91
C MET A 140 -70.18 43.40 -46.16
N PHE A 141 -70.62 42.49 -47.03
CA PHE A 141 -71.41 42.84 -48.21
C PHE A 141 -72.76 43.45 -47.85
N VAL A 142 -73.49 42.85 -46.90
CA VAL A 142 -74.74 43.41 -46.40
C VAL A 142 -74.49 44.78 -45.77
N ALA A 143 -73.47 44.92 -44.92
CA ALA A 143 -73.15 46.23 -44.35
C ALA A 143 -72.80 47.28 -45.42
N PHE A 144 -72.13 46.88 -46.51
CA PHE A 144 -71.81 47.74 -47.64
C PHE A 144 -73.06 48.17 -48.43
N ASP A 145 -73.96 47.23 -48.74
CA ASP A 145 -75.23 47.51 -49.43
C ASP A 145 -76.17 48.40 -48.59
N TRP A 146 -76.08 48.37 -47.26
CA TRP A 146 -76.83 49.29 -46.38
C TRP A 146 -76.22 50.69 -46.31
N TRP A 147 -74.97 50.87 -46.72
CA TRP A 147 -74.26 52.14 -46.65
C TRP A 147 -74.39 52.99 -47.93
N PHE A 148 -74.65 52.35 -49.08
CA PHE A 148 -74.82 52.98 -50.40
C PHE A 148 -76.28 53.08 -50.83
#